data_AF-R5ILX0-F1
#
_entry.id   AF-R5ILX0-F1
#
_cell.length_a   1.000
_cell.length_b   1.000
_cell.length_c   1.000
_cell.angle_alpha   90.00
_cell.angle_beta   90.00
_cell.angle_gamma   90.00
#
_symmetry.space_group_name_H-M   'P 1'
#
loop_
_entity.id
_entity.type
_entity.pdbx_description
1 polymer ?
#
loop_
_entity_poly.entity_id
_entity_poly.type
_entity_poly.pdbx_seq_one_letter_code
_entity_poly.pdbx_strand_id
1 'polypeptide(L)'
;MQILTSHLHCGLSENLYFCSGLQDTIFTSCGSRTFDFTAQLNGPSRLPDFAVAPGESGFSPVYPVLFAQITRKFKGVDVYIGAENLTNYRQKHPILEAGDPWSSDFNASVVWGPITGITVYAGVRFTLWK
;
A
#
# COMPACT_ATOMS: atom_id res chain seq x y z
N MET A 1 -17.95 -10.60 16.65
CA MET A 1 -16.54 -10.19 16.74
C MET A 1 -16.51 -8.84 17.46
N GLN A 2 -16.00 -8.80 18.70
CA GLN A 2 -16.03 -7.61 19.55
C GLN A 2 -14.96 -6.62 19.11
N ILE A 3 -15.40 -5.38 18.86
CA ILE A 3 -14.54 -4.25 18.50
C ILE A 3 -14.10 -3.61 19.81
N LEU A 4 -12.79 -3.71 20.11
CA LEU A 4 -12.16 -2.95 21.20
C LEU A 4 -11.60 -1.66 20.60
N THR A 5 -12.39 -0.60 20.63
CA THR A 5 -11.93 0.77 20.39
C THR A 5 -11.21 1.26 21.64
N SER A 6 -9.88 1.33 21.59
CA SER A 6 -9.08 1.95 22.64
C SER A 6 -9.26 3.48 22.57
N HIS A 7 -9.91 4.05 23.58
CA HIS A 7 -10.04 5.49 23.77
C HIS A 7 -8.66 6.14 24.03
N LEU A 8 -8.10 6.79 23.01
CA LEU A 8 -7.01 7.76 23.14
C LEU A 8 -7.49 9.10 22.59
N HIS A 9 -7.26 10.16 23.37
CA HIS A 9 -7.82 11.52 23.24
C HIS A 9 -7.45 12.30 21.94
N CYS A 10 -6.96 11.63 20.88
CA CYS A 10 -6.56 12.23 19.60
C CYS A 10 -6.57 11.26 18.39
N GLY A 11 -7.23 10.09 18.46
CA GLY A 11 -7.22 9.09 17.37
C GLY A 11 -8.59 8.80 16.75
N LEU A 12 -8.62 8.68 15.42
CA LEU A 12 -9.69 8.03 14.65
C LEU A 12 -9.08 6.80 13.97
N SER A 13 -9.67 5.62 14.16
CA SER A 13 -9.26 4.39 13.47
C SER A 13 -10.39 3.88 12.60
N GLU A 14 -10.10 3.59 11.34
CA GLU A 14 -11.05 3.03 10.40
C GLU A 14 -10.50 1.70 9.87
N ASN A 15 -11.29 0.64 9.99
CA ASN A 15 -10.95 -0.69 9.51
C ASN A 15 -11.87 -1.04 8.35
N LEU A 16 -11.30 -1.41 7.21
CA LEU A 16 -12.02 -1.78 6.00
C LEU A 16 -11.64 -3.20 5.58
N TYR A 17 -12.65 -4.05 5.41
CA TYR A 17 -12.49 -5.46 5.07
C TYR A 17 -12.98 -5.67 3.63
N PHE A 18 -12.13 -6.23 2.79
CA PHE A 18 -12.46 -6.66 1.45
C PHE A 18 -12.39 -8.19 1.36
N CYS A 19 -13.14 -8.82 0.43
CA CYS A 19 -13.01 -10.26 0.19
C CYS A 19 -11.58 -10.68 -0.20
N SER A 20 -10.78 -9.75 -0.73
CA SER A 20 -9.39 -9.97 -1.16
C SER A 20 -8.34 -9.47 -0.16
N GLY A 21 -8.70 -8.96 1.03
CA GLY A 21 -7.71 -8.46 1.99
C GLY A 21 -8.28 -7.63 3.15
N LEU A 22 -7.39 -7.30 4.10
CA LEU A 22 -7.68 -6.42 5.24
C LEU A 22 -6.93 -5.10 5.05
N GLN A 23 -7.59 -3.99 5.34
CA GLN A 23 -6.95 -2.68 5.38
C GLN A 23 -7.33 -1.95 6.67
N ASP A 24 -6.36 -1.76 7.55
CA ASP A 24 -6.52 -0.97 8.77
C ASP A 24 -5.81 0.37 8.62
N THR A 25 -6.49 1.47 8.94
CA THR A 25 -5.92 2.82 8.91
C THR A 25 -6.13 3.52 10.24
N ILE A 26 -5.04 4.04 10.80
CA ILE A 26 -5.00 4.80 12.03
C ILE A 26 -4.62 6.23 11.68
N PHE A 27 -5.52 7.15 12.00
CA PHE A 27 -5.35 8.59 11.79
C PHE A 27 -5.32 9.29 13.15
N THR A 28 -4.23 10.01 13.44
CA THR A 28 -4.06 10.75 14.68
C THR A 28 -3.78 12.21 14.37
N SER A 29 -4.71 13.10 14.71
CA SER A 29 -4.55 14.55 14.50
C SER A 29 -4.51 15.27 15.83
N CYS A 30 -3.35 15.85 16.16
CA CYS A 30 -3.12 16.60 17.38
C CYS A 30 -2.67 18.04 17.03
N GLY A 31 -3.62 18.98 17.13
CA GLY A 31 -3.40 20.40 16.84
C GLY A 31 -2.95 20.63 15.40
N SER A 32 -1.68 21.03 15.23
CA SER A 32 -1.07 21.28 13.91
C SER A 32 -0.33 20.06 13.33
N ARG A 33 -0.32 18.91 14.00
CA ARG A 33 0.28 17.67 13.48
C ARG A 33 -0.80 16.65 13.17
N THR A 34 -0.59 15.92 12.09
CA THR A 34 -1.41 14.80 11.67
C THR A 34 -0.47 13.64 11.34
N PHE A 35 -0.77 12.47 11.88
CA PHE A 35 -0.05 11.23 11.67
C PHE A 35 -1.01 10.20 11.12
N ASP A 36 -0.66 9.64 9.96
CA ASP A 36 -1.48 8.66 9.26
C ASP A 36 -0.64 7.39 9.14
N PHE A 37 -1.19 6.27 9.56
CA PHE A 37 -0.58 4.96 9.41
C PHE A 37 -1.59 3.99 8.85
N THR A 38 -1.21 3.30 7.78
CA THR A 38 -2.11 2.41 7.05
C THR A 38 -1.43 1.06 6.88
N ALA A 39 -2.02 0.01 7.44
CA ALA A 39 -1.57 -1.36 7.34
C ALA A 39 -2.51 -2.17 6.46
N GLN A 40 -2.02 -2.58 5.30
CA GLN A 40 -2.75 -3.39 4.33
C GLN A 40 -2.22 -4.82 4.37
N LEU A 41 -3.12 -5.81 4.39
CA LEU A 41 -2.82 -7.22 4.19
C LEU A 41 -3.58 -7.70 2.95
N ASN A 42 -2.88 -7.87 1.84
CA ASN A 42 -3.45 -8.34 0.59
C ASN A 42 -3.52 -9.87 0.61
N GLY A 43 -4.72 -10.40 0.42
CA GLY A 43 -5.00 -11.82 0.29
C GLY A 43 -4.57 -12.40 -1.06
N PRO A 44 -4.72 -13.72 -1.24
CA PRO A 44 -4.31 -14.38 -2.46
C PRO A 44 -5.18 -13.92 -3.65
N SER A 45 -4.54 -13.57 -4.75
CA SER A 45 -5.19 -13.21 -6.03
C SER A 45 -4.94 -14.30 -7.05
N ARG A 46 -5.94 -14.63 -7.88
CA ARG A 46 -5.79 -15.67 -8.90
C ARG A 46 -4.83 -15.21 -10.00
N LEU A 47 -3.84 -16.04 -10.30
CA LEU A 47 -2.90 -15.83 -11.41
C LEU A 47 -3.50 -16.37 -12.72
N PRO A 48 -3.20 -15.73 -13.87
CA PRO A 48 -3.57 -16.27 -15.17
C PRO A 48 -2.91 -17.63 -15.40
N ASP A 49 -3.62 -18.57 -16.05
CA ASP A 49 -3.15 -19.96 -16.18
C ASP A 49 -1.77 -20.08 -16.88
N PHE A 50 -1.44 -19.17 -17.80
CA PHE A 50 -0.14 -19.11 -18.47
C PHE A 50 1.02 -18.63 -17.57
N ALA A 51 0.72 -18.05 -16.41
CA ALA A 51 1.69 -17.60 -15.43
C ALA A 51 1.91 -18.60 -14.29
N VAL A 52 1.19 -19.73 -14.30
CA VAL A 52 1.23 -20.74 -13.24
C VAL A 52 2.13 -21.89 -13.67
N ALA A 53 3.20 -22.14 -12.91
CA ALA A 53 4.04 -23.30 -13.16
C ALA A 53 3.27 -24.60 -12.83
N PRO A 54 3.55 -25.72 -13.54
CA PRO A 54 2.91 -27.00 -13.26
C PRO A 54 3.05 -27.42 -11.80
N GLY A 55 1.94 -27.64 -11.11
CA GLY A 55 1.91 -28.04 -9.69
C GLY A 55 1.79 -26.89 -8.69
N GLU A 56 1.77 -25.63 -9.14
CA GLU A 56 1.47 -24.49 -8.27
C GLU A 56 -0.04 -24.26 -8.10
N SER A 57 -0.41 -23.61 -6.99
CA SER A 57 -1.82 -23.34 -6.65
C SER A 57 -2.52 -22.38 -7.62
N GLY A 58 -1.76 -21.63 -8.41
CA GLY A 58 -2.27 -20.57 -9.29
C GLY A 58 -2.77 -19.33 -8.54
N PHE A 59 -2.31 -19.13 -7.30
CA PHE A 59 -2.63 -17.94 -6.50
C PHE A 59 -1.36 -17.20 -6.09
N SER A 60 -1.46 -15.87 -6.01
CA SER A 60 -0.43 -15.03 -5.43
C SER A 60 -0.27 -15.30 -3.94
N PRO A 61 0.93 -15.11 -3.37
CA PRO A 61 1.11 -15.13 -1.93
C PRO A 61 0.31 -14.00 -1.26
N VAL A 62 0.01 -14.20 0.03
CA VAL A 62 -0.49 -13.12 0.90
C VAL A 62 0.68 -12.20 1.24
N TYR A 63 0.49 -10.88 1.13
CA TYR A 63 1.56 -9.94 1.42
C TYR A 63 1.07 -8.67 2.13
N PRO A 64 1.81 -8.19 3.15
CA PRO A 64 1.50 -6.94 3.82
C PRO A 64 2.16 -5.74 3.13
N VAL A 65 1.44 -4.62 3.08
CA VAL A 65 1.96 -3.33 2.64
C VAL A 65 1.67 -2.30 3.73
N LEU A 66 2.69 -1.57 4.13
CA LEU A 66 2.59 -0.53 5.16
C LEU A 66 2.85 0.84 4.55
N PHE A 67 2.00 1.80 4.91
CA PHE A 67 2.12 3.20 4.53
C PHE A 67 2.13 4.06 5.80
N ALA A 68 2.93 5.11 5.78
CA ALA A 68 2.96 6.08 6.87
C ALA A 68 3.11 7.48 6.31
N GLN A 69 2.42 8.45 6.92
CA GLN A 69 2.52 9.85 6.56
C GLN A 69 2.46 10.73 7.80
N ILE A 70 3.25 11.80 7.77
CA ILE A 70 3.27 12.84 8.79
C ILE A 70 3.05 14.18 8.10
N THR A 71 2.03 14.90 8.56
CA THR A 71 1.71 16.24 8.08
C THR A 71 1.83 17.24 9.21
N ARG A 72 2.48 18.37 8.95
CA ARG A 72 2.56 19.52 9.84
C ARG A 72 1.91 20.73 9.17
N LYS A 73 0.86 21.24 9.79
CA LYS A 73 0.10 22.41 9.35
C LYS A 73 0.71 23.69 9.93
N PHE A 74 0.97 24.66 9.08
CA PHE A 74 1.35 26.03 9.43
C PHE A 74 0.28 27.00 8.90
N LYS A 75 0.42 28.29 9.19
CA LYS A 75 -0.52 29.31 8.67
C LYS A 75 -0.29 29.49 7.17
N GLY A 76 -1.15 28.90 6.34
CA GLY A 76 -1.12 29.03 4.87
C GLY A 76 -0.17 28.05 4.16
N VAL A 77 0.53 27.18 4.90
CA VAL A 77 1.47 26.19 4.37
C VAL A 77 1.33 24.89 5.15
N ASP A 78 1.08 23.78 4.48
CA ASP A 78 1.12 22.45 5.09
C ASP A 78 2.30 21.67 4.49
N VAL A 79 3.15 21.12 5.34
CA VAL A 79 4.29 20.29 4.93
C VAL A 79 3.97 18.84 5.27
N TYR A 80 4.22 17.93 4.35
CA TYR A 80 4.02 16.51 4.58
C TYR A 80 5.20 15.68 4.07
N ILE A 81 5.44 14.58 4.76
CA ILE A 81 6.38 13.55 4.37
C ILE A 81 5.71 12.21 4.61
N GLY A 82 5.86 11.28 3.67
CA GLY A 82 5.30 9.96 3.78
C GLY A 82 6.19 8.93 3.10
N ALA A 83 5.86 7.68 3.39
CA ALA A 83 6.51 6.53 2.81
C ALA A 83 5.48 5.44 2.53
N GLU A 84 5.68 4.78 1.40
CA GLU A 84 4.88 3.66 0.92
C GLU A 84 5.71 2.39 0.94
N ASN A 85 5.03 1.25 1.12
CA ASN A 85 5.66 -0.07 1.12
C ASN A 85 6.82 -0.19 2.12
N LEU A 86 6.60 0.24 3.36
CA LEU A 86 7.64 0.18 4.42
C LEU A 86 8.10 -1.25 4.77
N THR A 87 7.33 -2.26 4.39
CA THR A 87 7.71 -3.69 4.48
C THR A 87 8.71 -4.10 3.40
N ASN A 88 8.96 -3.25 2.41
CA ASN A 88 9.81 -3.50 1.25
C ASN A 88 9.40 -4.77 0.48
N TYR A 89 8.10 -5.08 0.44
CA TYR A 89 7.61 -6.23 -0.28
C TYR A 89 7.65 -5.95 -1.79
N ARG A 90 8.25 -6.83 -2.57
CA ARG A 90 8.43 -6.62 -4.01
C ARG A 90 8.20 -7.90 -4.80
N GLN A 91 7.36 -7.81 -5.82
CA GLN A 91 7.26 -8.84 -6.84
C GLN A 91 8.55 -8.84 -7.68
N LYS A 92 9.29 -9.96 -7.66
CA LYS A 92 10.61 -10.05 -8.33
C LYS A 92 10.51 -10.15 -9.84
N HIS A 93 9.53 -10.90 -10.35
CA HIS A 93 9.36 -11.17 -11.77
C HIS A 93 7.92 -10.81 -12.19
N PRO A 94 7.65 -9.52 -12.47
CA PRO A 94 6.34 -9.06 -12.94
C PRO A 94 6.11 -9.28 -14.44
N ILE A 95 7.18 -9.50 -15.20
CA ILE A 95 7.15 -9.69 -16.64
C ILE A 95 7.68 -11.09 -16.96
N LEU A 96 6.88 -11.89 -17.65
CA LEU A 96 7.28 -13.18 -18.20
C LEU A 96 8.05 -12.97 -19.51
N GLU A 97 9.08 -13.79 -19.73
CA GLU A 97 9.97 -13.72 -20.91
C GLU A 97 10.52 -12.31 -21.20
N ALA A 98 10.87 -11.55 -20.16
CA ALA A 98 11.38 -10.18 -20.30
C ALA A 98 12.68 -10.07 -21.13
N GLY A 99 13.40 -11.18 -21.33
CA GLY A 99 14.62 -11.24 -22.14
C GLY A 99 14.38 -11.30 -23.65
N ASP A 100 13.18 -11.71 -24.09
CA ASP A 100 12.79 -11.76 -25.50
C ASP A 100 11.39 -11.11 -25.68
N PRO A 101 11.34 -9.77 -25.81
CA PRO A 101 10.08 -9.03 -25.87
C PRO A 101 9.25 -9.29 -27.14
N TRP A 102 9.81 -10.01 -28.13
CA TRP A 102 9.11 -10.37 -29.37
C TRP A 102 8.59 -11.81 -29.37
N SER A 103 8.87 -12.58 -28.31
CA SER A 103 8.33 -13.93 -28.12
C SER A 103 6.81 -13.92 -27.93
N SER A 104 6.14 -14.99 -28.35
CA SER A 104 4.72 -15.22 -28.06
C SER A 104 4.42 -15.37 -26.58
N ASP A 105 5.44 -15.68 -25.78
CA ASP A 105 5.33 -15.95 -24.35
C ASP A 105 5.60 -14.69 -23.49
N PHE A 106 5.98 -13.56 -24.12
CA PHE A 106 6.16 -12.29 -23.43
C PHE A 106 4.84 -11.78 -22.85
N ASN A 107 4.82 -11.54 -21.53
CA ASN A 107 3.63 -11.03 -20.86
C ASN A 107 3.96 -10.09 -19.70
N ALA A 108 3.51 -8.84 -19.80
CA ALA A 108 3.68 -7.80 -18.77
C ALA A 108 2.44 -7.59 -17.88
N SER A 109 1.41 -8.42 -18.02
CA SER A 109 0.13 -8.30 -17.32
C SER A 109 0.05 -9.15 -16.04
N VAL A 110 1.15 -9.80 -15.64
CA VAL A 110 1.22 -10.69 -14.46
C VAL A 110 1.65 -9.91 -13.22
N VAL A 111 1.08 -8.73 -13.01
CA VAL A 111 1.37 -7.89 -11.83
C VAL A 111 0.31 -8.15 -10.77
N TRP A 112 0.71 -8.75 -9.65
CA TRP A 112 -0.17 -9.07 -8.53
C TRP A 112 0.27 -8.40 -7.22
N GLY A 113 1.44 -7.75 -7.20
CA GLY A 113 1.96 -7.03 -6.04
C GLY A 113 2.85 -5.84 -6.43
N PRO A 114 3.41 -5.13 -5.43
CA PRO A 114 4.27 -3.97 -5.65
C PRO A 114 5.50 -4.31 -6.50
N ILE A 115 5.76 -3.48 -7.52
CA ILE A 115 6.95 -3.62 -8.39
C ILE A 115 8.13 -2.82 -7.83
N THR A 116 7.84 -1.74 -7.09
CA THR A 116 8.83 -0.90 -6.43
C THR A 116 8.97 -1.27 -4.95
N GLY A 117 10.15 -1.05 -4.38
CA GLY A 117 10.40 -1.23 -2.95
C GLY A 117 9.84 -0.07 -2.12
N ILE A 118 10.53 0.28 -1.04
CA ILE A 118 10.20 1.44 -0.22
C ILE A 118 10.26 2.72 -1.06
N THR A 119 9.16 3.46 -1.10
CA THR A 119 9.08 4.76 -1.77
C THR A 119 8.89 5.84 -0.71
N VAL A 120 9.73 6.88 -0.72
CA VAL A 120 9.62 8.01 0.21
C VAL A 120 9.30 9.27 -0.58
N TYR A 121 8.34 10.04 -0.10
CA TYR A 121 7.90 11.28 -0.72
C TYR A 121 7.75 12.40 0.31
N ALA A 122 7.95 13.63 -0.13
CA ALA A 122 7.72 14.82 0.68
C ALA A 122 7.13 15.93 -0.20
N GLY A 123 6.32 16.79 0.38
CA GLY A 123 5.67 17.87 -0.34
C GLY A 123 5.22 19.01 0.55
N VAL A 124 4.86 20.11 -0.10
CA VAL A 124 4.34 21.31 0.52
C VAL A 124 3.04 21.68 -0.18
N ARG A 125 2.01 22.03 0.59
CA ARG A 125 0.72 22.50 0.11
C ARG A 125 0.54 23.95 0.55
N PHE A 126 0.34 24.84 -0.42
CA PHE A 126 0.08 26.26 -0.16
C PHE A 126 -1.41 26.53 -0.23
N THR A 127 -1.93 27.21 0.79
CA THR A 127 -3.31 27.70 0.79
C THR A 127 -3.25 29.19 0.45
N LEU A 128 -3.45 29.50 -0.83
CA LEU A 128 -3.25 30.86 -1.39
C LEU A 128 -4.41 31.82 -1.11
N TRP A 129 -5.56 31.32 -0.67
CA TRP A 129 -6.75 32.11 -0.41
C TRP A 129 -7.30 31.80 0.98
N LYS A 130 -7.62 32.83 1.74
CA LYS A 130 -8.30 32.78 3.04
C LYS A 130 -9.46 33.76 3.05
#